data_AF-K0STT6-F1
#
_entry.id   AF-K0STT6-F1
#
_cell.length_a   1.000
_cell.length_b   1.000
_cell.length_c   1.000
_cell.angle_alpha   90.00
_cell.angle_beta   90.00
_cell.angle_gamma   90.00
#
_symmetry.space_group_name_H-M   'P 1'
#
loop_
_entity.id
_entity.type
_entity.pdbx_description
1 polymer ?
#
loop_
_entity_poly.entity_id
_entity_poly.type
_entity_poly.pdbx_seq_one_letter_code
_entity_poly.pdbx_strand_id
1 'polypeptide(L)' 'FPGCTEQTMRAKVTLSGPCTSQIRREIGPINMTFEIPMYNVSSLQVRYLRIAENMPGYTPYRWVRYVTQSSSYVCRL' A
#
# COMPACT_ATOMS: atom_id res chain seq x y z
N PHE A 1 8.12 -2.83 8.13
CA PHE A 1 8.73 -2.95 6.79
C PHE A 1 9.41 -1.64 6.42
N PRO A 2 10.64 -1.41 6.88
CA PRO A 2 11.43 -0.27 6.43
C PRO A 2 11.81 -0.45 4.95
N GLY A 3 12.00 0.67 4.24
CA GLY A 3 12.48 0.64 2.86
C GLY A 3 13.86 -0.03 2.74
N CYS A 4 14.17 -0.51 1.53
CA CYS A 4 15.45 -1.17 1.24
C CYS A 4 15.74 -2.40 2.13
N THR A 5 14.70 -3.06 2.65
CA THR A 5 14.86 -4.33 3.37
C THR A 5 14.18 -5.47 2.64
N GLU A 6 14.80 -6.63 2.73
CA GLU A 6 14.26 -7.88 2.22
C GLU A 6 13.74 -8.71 3.41
N GLN A 7 12.58 -9.34 3.22
CA GLN A 7 11.95 -10.20 4.22
C GLN A 7 11.48 -11.47 3.52
N THR A 8 11.76 -12.63 4.10
CA THR A 8 11.39 -13.93 3.51
C THR A 8 10.50 -14.71 4.48
N MET A 9 9.41 -15.27 3.96
CA MET A 9 8.54 -16.19 4.68
C MET A 9 8.59 -17.56 4.01
N ARG A 10 8.81 -18.62 4.80
CA ARG A 10 8.74 -20.01 4.33
C ARG A 10 7.59 -20.72 5.04
N ALA A 11 6.64 -21.23 4.26
CA ALA A 11 5.53 -22.04 4.77
C ALA A 11 5.57 -23.43 4.14
N LYS A 12 5.19 -24.45 4.91
CA LYS A 12 5.00 -25.82 4.44
C LYS A 12 3.56 -26.23 4.75
N VAL A 13 2.82 -26.60 3.72
CA VAL A 13 1.46 -27.11 3.84
C VAL A 13 1.50 -28.62 3.68
N THR A 14 0.99 -29.35 4.67
CA THR A 14 0.85 -30.81 4.64
C THR A 14 -0.59 -31.14 4.32
N LEU A 15 -0.82 -31.96 3.30
CA LEU A 15 -2.15 -32.43 2.90
C LEU A 15 -2.41 -33.81 3.48
N SER A 16 -3.66 -34.11 3.79
CA SER A 16 -4.10 -35.45 4.21
C SER A 16 -4.15 -36.46 3.05
N GLY A 17 -4.25 -35.98 1.81
CA GLY A 17 -4.27 -36.78 0.59
C GLY A 17 -3.18 -36.41 -0.41
N PRO A 18 -3.07 -37.15 -1.52
CA PRO A 18 -2.08 -36.88 -2.57
C PRO A 18 -2.32 -35.51 -3.22
N CYS A 19 -1.23 -34.78 -3.46
CA CYS A 19 -1.26 -33.49 -4.15
C CYS A 19 -1.48 -33.72 -5.65
N THR A 20 -2.65 -33.35 -6.18
CA THR A 20 -2.96 -33.41 -7.61
C THR A 20 -2.71 -32.06 -8.28
N SER A 21 -2.64 -32.05 -9.62
CA SER A 21 -2.52 -30.81 -10.41
C SER A 21 -3.74 -29.88 -10.26
N GLN A 22 -4.91 -30.43 -9.96
CA GLN A 22 -6.14 -29.67 -9.69
C GLN A 22 -6.03 -28.89 -8.38
N ILE A 23 -5.58 -29.54 -7.30
CA ILE A 23 -5.39 -28.90 -5.98
C ILE A 23 -4.38 -27.75 -6.06
N ARG A 24 -3.33 -27.88 -6.88
CA ARG A 24 -2.35 -26.78 -7.08
C ARG A 24 -2.98 -25.55 -7.74
N ARG A 25 -3.99 -25.72 -8.59
CA ARG A 25 -4.70 -24.60 -9.26
C ARG A 25 -5.63 -23.85 -8.32
N GLU A 26 -5.97 -24.42 -7.16
CA GLU A 26 -6.78 -23.76 -6.13
C GLU A 26 -5.98 -22.73 -5.32
N ILE A 27 -4.64 -22.75 -5.41
CA ILE A 27 -3.80 -21.74 -4.78
C ILE A 27 -4.04 -20.41 -5.50
N GLY A 28 -4.80 -19.54 -4.84
CA GLY A 28 -5.04 -18.19 -5.30
C GLY A 28 -3.79 -17.32 -5.28
N PRO A 29 -3.86 -16.12 -5.86
CA PRO A 29 -2.74 -15.20 -5.82
C PRO A 29 -2.45 -14.72 -4.40
N ILE A 30 -1.22 -14.27 -4.19
CA ILE A 30 -0.80 -13.59 -2.96
C ILE A 30 -1.14 -12.10 -3.10
N ASN A 31 -1.98 -11.60 -2.19
CA ASN A 31 -2.30 -10.18 -2.09
C ASN A 31 -1.42 -9.52 -1.02
N MET A 32 -0.88 -8.33 -1.33
CA MET A 32 -0.12 -7.54 -0.37
C MET A 32 -0.89 -6.28 0.02
N THR A 33 -1.08 -6.07 1.31
CA THR A 33 -1.69 -4.86 1.86
C THR A 33 -0.66 -4.06 2.65
N PHE A 34 -0.43 -2.80 2.28
CA PHE A 34 0.53 -1.90 2.94
C PHE A 34 0.10 -0.43 2.87
N GLU A 35 0.60 0.36 3.82
CA GLU A 35 0.53 1.83 3.82
C GLU A 35 1.94 2.40 4.04
N ILE A 36 2.32 3.39 3.25
CA ILE A 36 3.56 4.16 3.40
C ILE A 36 3.19 5.62 3.71
N PRO A 37 3.35 6.07 4.97
CA PRO A 37 3.06 7.44 5.33
C PRO A 37 4.13 8.39 4.80
N MET A 38 3.74 9.62 4.50
CA MET A 38 4.62 10.71 4.06
C MET A 38 5.46 10.39 2.81
N TYR A 39 5.01 9.42 2.01
CA TYR A 39 5.65 9.03 0.76
C TYR A 39 4.67 9.12 -0.40
N ASN A 40 5.16 9.60 -1.54
CA ASN A 40 4.39 9.77 -2.75
C ASN A 40 5.10 9.09 -3.94
N VAL A 41 4.49 8.02 -4.45
CA VAL A 41 5.01 7.27 -5.62
C VAL A 41 4.82 8.02 -6.93
N SER A 42 3.72 8.76 -7.09
CA SER A 42 3.40 9.47 -8.35
C SER A 42 4.16 10.78 -8.51
N SER A 43 4.94 11.19 -7.52
CA SER A 43 5.60 12.50 -7.45
C SER A 43 4.63 13.69 -7.49
N LEU A 44 3.33 13.47 -7.21
CA LEU A 44 2.36 14.55 -7.12
C LEU A 44 2.70 15.50 -5.96
N GLN A 45 2.77 16.80 -6.23
CA GLN A 45 3.07 17.80 -5.20
C GLN A 45 2.04 18.92 -5.21
N VAL A 46 1.42 19.16 -4.05
CA VAL A 46 0.59 20.35 -3.79
C VAL A 46 1.51 21.57 -3.74
N ARG A 47 1.41 22.44 -4.74
CA ARG A 47 2.23 23.67 -4.82
C ARG A 47 1.69 24.81 -3.97
N TYR A 48 0.37 25.00 -3.94
CA TYR A 48 -0.27 26.05 -3.15
C TYR A 48 -1.68 25.64 -2.74
N LEU A 49 -2.11 26.13 -1.57
CA LEU A 49 -3.48 26.03 -1.05
C LEU A 49 -4.00 27.44 -0.82
N ARG A 50 -4.78 27.94 -1.79
CA ARG A 50 -5.40 29.27 -1.72
C ARG A 50 -6.70 29.19 -0.93
N ILE A 51 -6.86 30.11 0.01
CA ILE A 51 -8.10 30.29 0.78
C ILE A 51 -8.69 31.63 0.33
N ALA A 52 -9.94 31.61 -0.12
CA ALA A 52 -10.58 32.77 -0.78
C ALA A 52 -11.06 33.83 0.22
N GLU A 53 -11.44 33.41 1.42
CA GLU A 53 -12.02 34.27 2.44
C GLU A 53 -10.93 34.85 3.35
N ASN A 54 -10.75 36.17 3.29
CA ASN A 54 -9.80 36.90 4.11
C ASN A 54 -10.58 37.70 5.16
N MET A 55 -10.89 37.07 6.30
CA MET A 55 -11.39 37.82 7.45
C MET A 55 -10.25 38.60 8.12
N PRO A 56 -10.44 39.88 8.50
CA PRO A 56 -9.43 40.63 9.24
C PRO A 56 -9.03 39.88 10.52
N GLY A 57 -7.73 39.62 10.69
CA GLY A 57 -7.19 38.92 11.85
C GLY A 57 -7.23 37.38 11.79
N TYR A 58 -7.75 36.78 10.72
CA TYR A 58 -7.79 35.31 10.57
C TYR A 58 -6.65 34.80 9.68
N THR A 59 -5.74 34.01 10.26
CA THR A 59 -4.71 33.28 9.51
C THR A 59 -4.98 31.77 9.57
N PRO A 60 -5.50 31.16 8.50
CA PRO A 60 -5.85 29.75 8.51
C PRO A 60 -4.62 28.84 8.54
N TYR A 61 -4.70 27.76 9.33
CA TYR A 61 -3.72 26.70 9.36
C TYR A 61 -3.83 25.80 8.13
N ARG A 62 -2.70 25.41 7.54
CA ARG A 62 -2.65 24.59 6.32
C ARG A 62 -1.75 23.39 6.55
N TRP A 63 -2.19 22.20 6.16
CA TRP A 63 -1.42 20.98 6.28
C TRP A 63 -1.67 20.05 5.09
N VAL A 64 -0.69 19.22 4.77
CA VAL A 64 -0.76 18.21 3.72
C VAL A 64 -0.10 16.94 4.25
N ARG A 65 -0.76 15.79 4.04
CA ARG A 65 -0.20 14.45 4.28
C ARG A 65 -0.27 13.67 2.97
N TYR A 66 0.84 13.08 2.55
CA TYR A 66 0.86 12.09 1.47
C TYR A 66 0.83 10.69 2.08
N VAL A 67 0.07 9.82 1.43
CA VAL A 67 -0.12 8.44 1.88
C VAL A 67 -0.16 7.58 0.64
N THR A 68 0.73 6.61 0.58
CA THR A 68 0.69 5.58 -0.45
C THR A 68 0.08 4.33 0.15
N GLN A 69 -1.03 3.87 -0.39
CA GLN A 69 -1.67 2.62 0.02
C GLN A 69 -1.62 1.62 -1.13
N SER A 70 -1.47 0.34 -0.79
CA SER A 70 -1.68 -0.75 -1.73
C SER A 70 -3.15 -0.79 -2.17
N SER A 71 -3.39 -0.74 -3.47
CA SER A 71 -4.68 -1.12 -4.05
C SER A 71 -4.63 -2.61 -4.43
N SER A 72 -4.77 -2.97 -5.70
CA SER A 72 -4.61 -4.34 -6.21
C SER A 72 -3.13 -4.72 -6.40
N TYR A 73 -2.38 -4.85 -5.30
CA TYR A 73 -0.99 -5.32 -5.34
C TYR A 73 -0.96 -6.85 -5.19
N VAL A 74 -0.92 -7.55 -6.33
CA VAL A 74 -1.18 -8.99 -6.43
C VAL A 74 -0.03 -9.71 -7.13
N CYS A 75 0.42 -10.83 -6.55
CA CYS A 75 1.40 -11.74 -7.15
C CYS A 75 0.72 -13.08 -7.47
N ARG A 76 0.85 -13.56 -8.71
CA ARG A 76 0.38 -14.89 -9.13
C ARG A 76 1.56 -15.86 -9.16
N LEU A 77 1.36 -17.04 -8.59
CA LEU A 77 2.33 -18.13 -8.55
C LEU A 77 2.17 -19.07 -9.76
#